data_AF-A0A4Y2BR73-F1
#
_entry.id   AF-A0A4Y2BR73-F1
#
_cell.length_a   1.000
_cell.length_b   1.000
_cell.length_c   1.000
_cell.angle_alpha   90.00
_cell.angle_beta   90.00
_cell.angle_gamma   90.00
#
_symmetry.space_group_name_H-M   'P 1'
#
loop_
_entity.id
_entity.type
_entity.pdbx_description
1 polymer ?
#
loop_
_entity_poly.entity_id
_entity_poly.type
_entity_poly.pdbx_seq_one_letter_code
_entity_poly.pdbx_strand_id
1 'polypeptide(L)'
;MHERKERYFASGSKLQKGKRQALLDVLLQLQWDTNQLSEEDVLDEVNSFVLAGTDTTAVTVTWALYMIGLFPEIQAKIHEELDRVFGGDIDKEATEDDLNQLFYLDCVLKV
;
A
#
# COMPACT_ATOMS: atom_id res chain seq x y z
N MET A 1 17.17 5.79 6.53
CA MET A 1 16.92 4.99 7.75
C MET A 1 17.49 5.69 8.98
N HIS A 2 18.77 6.12 8.97
CA HIS A 2 19.43 6.80 10.10
C HIS A 2 18.66 8.03 10.66
N GLU A 3 18.24 8.98 9.80
CA GLU A 3 17.45 10.16 10.25
C GLU A 3 16.06 9.82 10.79
N ARG A 4 15.45 8.72 10.34
CA ARG A 4 14.13 8.27 10.83
C ARG A 4 14.28 7.60 12.19
N LYS A 5 15.33 6.81 12.35
CA LYS A 5 15.74 6.19 13.61
C LYS A 5 16.06 7.25 14.68
N GLU A 6 16.84 8.28 14.33
CA GLU A 6 17.13 9.40 15.23
C GLU A 6 15.87 10.17 15.63
N ARG A 7 14.97 10.46 14.68
CA ARG A 7 13.67 11.08 14.98
C ARG A 7 12.80 10.20 15.89
N TYR A 8 12.81 8.89 15.66
CA TYR A 8 12.06 7.93 16.47
C TYR A 8 12.56 7.94 17.92
N PHE A 9 13.87 7.78 18.11
CA PHE A 9 14.50 7.78 19.44
C PHE A 9 14.48 9.14 20.14
N ALA A 10 14.58 10.25 19.40
CA ALA A 10 14.44 11.59 19.96
C ALA A 10 13.02 11.91 20.43
N SER A 11 11.99 11.28 19.84
CA SER A 11 10.59 11.50 20.25
C SER A 11 10.17 10.72 21.50
N GLY A 12 10.98 9.74 21.95
CA GLY A 12 10.72 8.93 23.13
C GLY A 12 9.38 8.18 23.14
N SER A 13 8.69 8.06 22.00
CA SER A 13 7.25 7.75 22.00
C SER A 13 6.94 6.33 21.55
N LYS A 14 6.18 5.62 22.37
CA LYS A 14 5.31 4.52 21.96
C LYS A 14 4.48 4.95 20.75
N LEU A 15 4.29 4.05 19.79
CA LEU A 15 3.43 4.24 18.61
C LEU A 15 2.15 5.04 18.96
N GLN A 16 1.94 6.17 18.27
CA GLN A 16 0.77 7.01 18.50
C GLN A 16 -0.50 6.28 18.08
N LYS A 17 -1.40 6.05 19.04
CA LYS A 17 -2.70 5.40 18.82
C LYS A 17 -3.55 6.30 17.90
N GLY A 18 -3.91 5.80 16.71
CA GLY A 18 -4.73 6.52 15.73
C GLY A 18 -3.99 7.13 14.54
N LYS A 19 -2.65 7.01 14.47
CA LYS A 19 -1.87 7.41 13.28
C LYS A 19 -1.52 6.17 12.47
N ARG A 20 -1.60 6.24 11.12
CA ARG A 20 -1.09 5.17 10.24
C ARG A 20 0.41 4.98 10.49
N GLN A 21 0.82 3.74 10.66
CA GLN A 21 2.19 3.34 10.98
C GLN A 21 2.80 2.68 9.75
N ALA A 22 4.02 3.09 9.39
CA ALA A 22 4.75 2.33 8.39
C ALA A 22 5.27 1.03 9.02
N LEU A 23 5.47 -0.02 8.21
CA LEU A 23 6.08 -1.28 8.66
C LEU A 23 7.40 -1.05 9.41
N LEU A 24 8.24 -0.13 8.92
CA LEU A 24 9.50 0.24 9.57
C LEU A 24 9.28 0.78 10.99
N ASP A 25 8.22 1.56 11.23
CA ASP A 25 7.93 2.11 12.56
C ASP A 25 7.53 0.98 13.54
N VAL A 26 6.77 0.00 13.04
CA VAL A 26 6.37 -1.18 13.82
C VAL A 26 7.57 -2.04 14.19
N LEU A 27 8.47 -2.29 13.24
CA LEU A 27 9.68 -3.09 13.47
C LEU A 27 10.67 -2.36 14.40
N LEU A 28 10.84 -1.04 14.26
CA LEU A 28 11.65 -0.24 15.18
C LEU A 28 11.08 -0.23 16.60
N GLN A 29 9.75 -0.21 16.76
CA GLN A 29 9.16 -0.36 18.10
C GLN A 29 9.44 -1.75 18.67
N LEU A 30 9.26 -2.81 17.89
CA LEU A 30 9.50 -4.18 18.35
C LEU A 30 10.97 -4.37 18.76
N GLN A 31 11.90 -3.82 17.98
CA GLN A 31 13.32 -3.77 18.30
C GLN A 31 13.56 -3.12 19.67
N TRP A 32 12.91 -1.98 19.94
CA TRP A 32 13.07 -1.24 21.20
C TRP A 32 12.43 -1.96 22.41
N ASP A 33 11.22 -2.49 22.23
CA ASP A 33 10.43 -3.08 23.33
C ASP A 33 10.97 -4.45 23.76
N THR A 34 11.42 -5.29 22.82
CA THR A 34 11.83 -6.68 23.12
C THR A 34 13.32 -6.93 22.94
N ASN A 35 14.04 -6.06 22.21
CA ASN A 35 15.45 -6.24 21.83
C ASN A 35 15.73 -7.61 21.17
N GLN A 36 14.71 -8.21 20.54
CA GLN A 36 14.78 -9.50 19.84
C GLN A 36 15.19 -9.37 18.37
N LEU A 37 15.10 -8.16 17.82
CA LEU A 37 15.54 -7.85 16.47
C LEU A 37 16.81 -6.99 16.57
N SER A 38 17.82 -7.34 15.77
CA SER A 38 18.94 -6.45 15.51
C SER A 38 18.54 -5.39 14.46
N GLU A 39 19.38 -4.37 14.29
CA GLU A 39 19.18 -3.38 13.23
C GLU A 39 19.30 -3.98 11.82
N GLU A 40 20.14 -5.02 11.67
CA GLU A 40 20.29 -5.77 10.43
C GLU A 40 19.01 -6.55 10.13
N ASP A 41 18.43 -7.24 11.13
CA ASP A 41 17.16 -7.95 10.96
C ASP A 41 16.03 -7.01 10.52
N VAL A 42 15.94 -5.80 11.11
CA VAL A 42 14.93 -4.80 10.70
C VAL A 42 15.11 -4.37 9.24
N LEU A 43 16.34 -4.18 8.78
CA LEU A 43 16.63 -3.84 7.39
C LEU A 43 16.29 -4.99 6.44
N ASP A 44 16.69 -6.20 6.80
CA ASP A 44 16.47 -7.40 6.00
C ASP A 44 14.98 -7.71 5.86
N GLU A 45 14.20 -7.56 6.92
CA GLU A 45 12.75 -7.72 6.86
C GLU A 45 12.12 -6.66 5.97
N VAL A 46 12.44 -5.38 6.15
CA VAL A 46 11.90 -4.31 5.29
C VAL A 46 12.23 -4.55 3.82
N ASN A 47 13.47 -4.95 3.52
CA ASN A 47 13.88 -5.30 2.16
C ASN A 47 13.12 -6.50 1.62
N SER A 48 12.94 -7.54 2.43
CA SER A 48 12.21 -8.75 2.06
C SER A 48 10.76 -8.46 1.68
N PHE A 49 10.06 -7.63 2.48
CA PHE A 49 8.69 -7.20 2.17
C PHE A 49 8.61 -6.40 0.87
N VAL A 50 9.53 -5.46 0.65
CA VAL A 50 9.56 -4.65 -0.58
C VAL A 50 9.84 -5.53 -1.79
N LEU A 51 10.83 -6.42 -1.72
CA LEU A 51 11.20 -7.32 -2.83
C LEU A 51 10.06 -8.27 -3.17
N ALA A 52 9.48 -8.94 -2.16
CA ALA A 52 8.37 -9.87 -2.36
C ALA A 52 7.14 -9.20 -2.98
N GLY A 53 6.83 -7.96 -2.57
CA GLY A 53 5.70 -7.20 -3.09
C GLY A 53 5.93 -6.56 -4.46
N THR A 54 7.17 -6.22 -4.82
CA THR A 54 7.46 -5.42 -6.02
C THR A 54 7.17 -6.19 -7.30
N ASP A 55 7.83 -7.33 -7.49
CA ASP A 55 7.74 -8.06 -8.76
C ASP A 55 6.35 -8.66 -8.95
N THR A 56 5.75 -9.19 -7.88
CA THR A 56 4.40 -9.76 -7.91
C THR A 56 3.35 -8.71 -8.28
N THR A 57 3.36 -7.55 -7.61
CA THR A 57 2.43 -6.44 -7.91
C THR A 57 2.65 -5.90 -9.33
N ALA A 58 3.91 -5.73 -9.75
CA ALA A 58 4.22 -5.23 -11.08
C ALA A 58 3.70 -6.16 -12.18
N VAL A 59 3.89 -7.47 -12.03
CA VAL A 59 3.36 -8.47 -12.98
C VAL A 59 1.83 -8.46 -13.00
N THR A 60 1.17 -8.42 -11.83
CA THR A 60 -0.29 -8.36 -11.75
C THR A 60 -0.85 -7.13 -12.45
N VAL A 61 -0.31 -5.94 -12.16
CA VAL A 61 -0.77 -4.69 -12.79
C VAL A 61 -0.50 -4.69 -14.29
N THR A 62 0.64 -5.22 -14.72
CA THR A 62 0.99 -5.32 -16.15
C THR A 62 -0.03 -6.16 -16.91
N TRP A 63 -0.37 -7.35 -16.39
CA TRP A 63 -1.35 -8.22 -17.02
C TRP A 63 -2.77 -7.65 -16.95
N ALA A 64 -3.15 -7.03 -15.83
CA ALA A 64 -4.45 -6.37 -15.70
C ALA A 64 -4.61 -5.28 -16.77
N LEU A 65 -3.63 -4.39 -16.92
CA LEU A 65 -3.65 -3.33 -17.93
C LEU A 65 -3.66 -3.91 -19.35
N TYR A 66 -2.86 -4.95 -19.61
CA TYR A 66 -2.85 -5.63 -20.91
C TYR A 66 -4.23 -6.20 -21.26
N MET A 67 -4.88 -6.91 -20.33
CA MET A 67 -6.21 -7.47 -20.54
C MET A 67 -7.27 -6.37 -20.71
N ILE A 68 -7.26 -5.34 -19.85
CA ILE A 68 -8.19 -4.20 -19.97
C ILE A 68 -8.07 -3.54 -21.36
N GLY A 69 -6.85 -3.38 -21.88
CA GLY A 69 -6.61 -2.82 -23.22
C GLY A 69 -7.08 -3.69 -24.38
N LEU A 70 -7.20 -5.01 -24.18
CA LEU A 70 -7.71 -5.94 -25.21
C LEU A 70 -9.24 -6.05 -25.23
N PHE A 71 -9.92 -5.71 -24.14
CA PHE A 71 -11.36 -5.89 -23.96
C PHE A 71 -12.06 -4.54 -23.68
N PRO A 72 -12.41 -3.77 -24.72
CA PRO A 72 -13.05 -2.45 -24.57
C PRO A 72 -14.34 -2.47 -23.74
N GLU A 73 -15.08 -3.57 -23.77
CA GLU A 73 -16.29 -3.77 -22.98
C GLU A 73 -16.01 -3.90 -21.47
N ILE A 74 -14.86 -4.46 -21.09
CA ILE A 74 -14.42 -4.52 -19.70
C ILE A 74 -13.94 -3.13 -19.28
N GLN A 75 -13.14 -2.47 -20.13
CA GLN A 75 -12.69 -1.10 -19.90
C GLN A 75 -13.87 -0.14 -19.70
N ALA A 76 -14.91 -0.22 -20.53
CA ALA A 76 -16.10 0.61 -20.42
C ALA A 76 -16.82 0.43 -19.08
N LYS A 77 -16.94 -0.81 -18.58
CA LYS A 77 -17.55 -1.10 -17.27
C LYS A 77 -16.71 -0.55 -16.10
N ILE A 78 -15.38 -0.62 -16.21
CA ILE A 78 -14.49 -0.01 -15.22
C ILE A 78 -14.70 1.50 -15.20
N HIS A 79 -14.73 2.16 -16.35
CA HIS A 79 -14.99 3.60 -16.42
C HIS A 79 -16.36 3.97 -15.86
N GLU A 80 -17.42 3.23 -16.19
CA GLU A 80 -18.75 3.46 -15.61
C GLU A 80 -18.74 3.36 -14.07
N GLU A 81 -18.01 2.40 -13.52
CA GLU A 81 -17.83 2.28 -12.07
C GLU A 81 -17.04 3.45 -11.47
N LEU A 82 -15.94 3.86 -12.12
CA LEU A 82 -15.13 5.00 -11.68
C LEU A 82 -15.95 6.30 -11.71
N ASP A 83 -16.69 6.55 -12.78
CA ASP A 83 -17.56 7.72 -12.94
C ASP A 83 -18.67 7.72 -11.87
N ARG A 84 -19.19 6.55 -11.49
CA ARG A 84 -20.19 6.41 -10.43
C ARG A 84 -19.62 6.74 -9.03
N VAL A 85 -18.39 6.33 -8.75
CA VAL A 85 -17.76 6.47 -7.42
C VAL A 85 -17.11 7.83 -7.24
N PHE A 86 -16.34 8.29 -8.22
CA PHE A 86 -15.60 9.55 -8.14
C PHE A 86 -16.36 10.74 -8.74
N GLY A 87 -17.39 10.48 -9.55
CA GLY A 87 -18.06 11.53 -10.31
C GLY A 87 -17.13 12.11 -11.38
N GLY A 88 -17.42 13.33 -11.83
CA GLY A 88 -16.57 14.08 -12.75
C GLY A 88 -15.50 14.95 -12.06
N ASP A 89 -15.26 14.76 -10.77
CA ASP A 89 -14.30 15.58 -10.01
C ASP A 89 -12.90 14.94 -10.05
N ILE A 90 -12.06 15.50 -10.92
CA ILE A 90 -10.71 15.00 -11.20
C ILE A 90 -9.73 15.35 -10.06
N ASP A 91 -10.06 16.34 -9.24
CA ASP A 91 -9.19 16.85 -8.18
C ASP A 91 -9.46 16.17 -6.82
N LYS A 92 -10.52 15.35 -6.73
CA LYS A 92 -10.86 14.60 -5.51
C LYS A 92 -9.83 13.50 -5.26
N GLU A 93 -9.18 13.53 -4.10
CA GLU A 93 -8.34 12.42 -3.64
C GLU A 93 -9.18 11.17 -3.31
N ALA A 94 -8.69 10.00 -3.71
CA ALA A 94 -9.36 8.74 -3.41
C ALA A 94 -9.26 8.38 -1.93
N THR A 95 -10.40 8.11 -1.30
CA THR A 95 -10.50 7.65 0.09
C THR A 95 -10.64 6.14 0.18
N GLU A 96 -10.44 5.56 1.37
CA GLU A 96 -10.70 4.12 1.59
C GLU A 96 -12.15 3.74 1.27
N ASP A 97 -13.12 4.61 1.61
CA ASP A 97 -14.53 4.39 1.32
C ASP A 97 -14.84 4.43 -0.17
N ASP A 98 -14.12 5.23 -0.96
CA ASP A 98 -14.23 5.22 -2.42
C ASP A 98 -13.70 3.89 -2.97
N LEU A 99 -12.52 3.43 -2.52
CA LEU A 99 -11.93 2.17 -2.95
C LEU A 99 -12.83 0.96 -2.63
N ASN A 100 -13.51 0.97 -1.48
CA ASN A 100 -14.46 -0.08 -1.09
C ASN A 100 -15.70 -0.16 -2.00
N GLN A 101 -15.95 0.85 -2.83
CA GLN A 101 -17.06 0.88 -3.78
C GLN A 101 -16.68 0.43 -5.20
N LEU A 102 -15.38 0.17 -5.45
CA LEU A 102 -14.84 -0.28 -6.74
C LEU A 102 -14.92 -1.81 -6.90
N PHE A 103 -16.14 -2.35 -6.83
CA PHE A 103 -16.39 -3.79 -6.83
C PHE A 103 -15.98 -4.48 -8.14
N TYR A 104 -16.25 -3.85 -9.27
CA TYR A 104 -15.92 -4.42 -10.57
C TYR A 104 -14.42 -4.38 -10.82
N LEU A 105 -13.75 -3.28 -10.48
CA LEU A 105 -12.30 -3.18 -10.55
C LEU A 105 -11.61 -4.21 -9.62
N ASP A 106 -12.13 -4.46 -8.41
CA ASP A 106 -11.62 -5.55 -7.54
C ASP A 106 -11.75 -6.93 -8.22
N CYS A 107 -12.85 -7.18 -8.94
CA CYS A 107 -13.01 -8.42 -9.71
C CYS A 107 -11.97 -8.55 -10.83
N VAL A 108 -11.61 -7.44 -11.49
CA VAL A 108 -10.62 -7.43 -12.58
C VAL A 108 -9.20 -7.63 -12.06
N LEU A 109 -8.89 -7.12 -10.87
CA LEU A 109 -7.56 -7.23 -10.24
C LEU A 109 -7.40 -8.51 -9.40
N LYS A 110 -8.46 -9.28 -9.20
CA LYS A 110 -8.45 -10.48 -8.36
C LYS A 110 -7.45 -11.51 -8.89
N VAL A 111 -6.48 -11.89 -8.05
CA VAL A 111 -5.51 -12.96 -8.29
C VAL A 111 -6.00 -14.26 -7.65
#